data_AF-A0A965FRR5-F1
#
_entry.id   AF-A0A965FRR5-F1
#
_cell.length_a   1.000
_cell.length_b   1.000
_cell.length_c   1.000
_cell.angle_alpha   90.00
_cell.angle_beta   90.00
_cell.angle_gamma   90.00
#
_symmetry.space_group_name_H-M   'P 1'
#
loop_
_entity.id
_entity.type
_entity.pdbx_description
1 polymer ?
#
loop_
_entity_poly.entity_id
_entity_poly.type
_entity_poly.pdbx_seq_one_letter_code
_entity_poly.pdbx_strand_id
1 'polypeptide(L)'
;LKRAVIGLDFFSFNANLEASPQTEEALETLRNPLARLRPYFTRGMLAASFRAVTSQSGAAPYFLPSGQSSRDSFEQWRLRSQGHLNLFAFSGQQTVIRLLPKTDSQFEFQRAGGPSTLEQFRELLQFGEREGIELRFFFSPYHAWQYETLAAMGLWPTFEYWKQQLARIVTPFAGAALWDFADYGAVTAEAVPARGDIGVRMRWTWDGQHYTPELGDLVQDRMSGLHTAPEALPEYFGVRLSADNVDAHLLAVRERRQQYRTAHPTTVAMVDGIVARTLEKRRKK
;
A
#
# COMPACT_ATOMS: atom_id res chain seq x y z
N LEU A 1 -14.36 13.04 20.43
CA LEU A 1 -14.10 11.64 20.02
C LEU A 1 -12.75 11.59 19.32
N LYS A 2 -11.83 10.70 19.70
CA LYS A 2 -10.56 10.49 18.97
C LYS A 2 -10.82 9.49 17.84
N ARG A 3 -10.36 9.78 16.62
CA ARG A 3 -10.49 8.87 15.47
C ARG A 3 -9.14 8.73 14.79
N ALA A 4 -8.80 7.50 14.39
CA ALA A 4 -7.66 7.23 13.53
C ALA A 4 -8.14 6.52 12.25
N VAL A 5 -7.59 6.95 11.11
CA VAL A 5 -7.80 6.31 9.81
C VAL A 5 -6.46 5.73 9.37
N ILE A 6 -6.41 4.42 9.15
CA ILE A 6 -5.17 3.67 9.01
C ILE A 6 -5.23 2.81 7.74
N GLY A 7 -4.36 3.11 6.78
CA GLY A 7 -4.16 2.26 5.61
C GLY A 7 -3.32 1.04 5.99
N LEU A 8 -3.84 -0.16 5.72
CA LEU A 8 -3.15 -1.41 6.01
C LEU A 8 -2.33 -1.87 4.80
N ASP A 9 -1.05 -2.10 5.02
CA ASP A 9 -0.17 -2.72 4.03
C ASP A 9 -0.12 -4.23 4.23
N PHE A 10 -0.33 -5.00 3.17
CA PHE A 10 -0.31 -6.47 3.26
C PHE A 10 1.06 -6.99 3.68
N PHE A 11 2.14 -6.42 3.15
CA PHE A 11 3.49 -6.92 3.42
C PHE A 11 3.92 -6.63 4.85
N SER A 12 3.42 -5.57 5.50
CA SER A 12 3.69 -5.33 6.93
C SER A 12 3.16 -6.44 7.86
N PHE A 13 2.27 -7.32 7.38
CA PHE A 13 1.80 -8.50 8.12
C PHE A 13 2.67 -9.74 7.93
N ASN A 14 3.70 -9.68 7.09
CA ASN A 14 4.66 -10.76 6.95
C ASN A 14 5.61 -10.78 8.14
N ALA A 15 5.46 -11.75 9.04
CA ALA A 15 6.31 -11.93 10.21
C ALA A 15 7.78 -12.17 9.83
N ASN A 16 8.07 -12.61 8.59
CA ASN A 16 9.42 -12.80 8.07
C ASN A 16 10.08 -11.52 7.53
N LEU A 17 9.35 -10.41 7.41
CA LEU A 17 9.95 -9.11 7.10
C LEU A 17 10.47 -8.45 8.37
N GLU A 18 11.72 -7.98 8.32
CA GLU A 18 12.31 -7.20 9.39
C GLU A 18 11.56 -5.87 9.55
N ALA A 19 11.34 -5.45 10.79
CA ALA A 19 10.84 -4.11 11.07
C ALA A 19 11.78 -3.07 10.45
N SER A 20 11.22 -2.00 9.89
CA SER A 20 12.09 -0.94 9.38
C SER A 20 12.83 -0.30 10.57
N PRO A 21 14.10 0.12 10.40
CA PRO A 21 14.84 0.82 11.47
C PRO A 21 14.10 2.04 12.03
N GLN A 22 13.26 2.68 11.19
CA GLN A 22 12.43 3.83 11.57
C GLN A 22 11.32 3.43 12.56
N THR A 23 10.80 2.22 12.45
CA THR A 23 9.80 1.69 13.39
C THR A 23 10.43 1.42 14.75
N GLU A 24 11.64 0.85 14.80
CA GLU A 24 12.38 0.64 16.04
C GLU A 24 12.77 1.96 16.70
N GLU A 25 13.26 2.91 15.91
CA GLU A 25 13.61 4.26 16.38
C GLU A 25 12.38 5.02 16.90
N ALA A 26 11.22 4.89 16.23
CA ALA A 26 9.97 5.46 16.69
C ALA A 26 9.50 4.84 18.02
N LEU A 27 9.63 3.52 18.18
CA LEU A 27 9.32 2.82 19.42
C LEU A 27 10.28 3.21 20.55
N GLU A 28 11.58 3.33 20.27
CA GLU A 28 12.59 3.80 21.22
C GLU A 28 12.30 5.26 21.64
N THR A 29 11.93 6.10 20.67
CA THR A 29 11.53 7.50 20.87
C THR A 29 10.26 7.64 21.71
N LEU A 30 9.29 6.74 21.55
CA LEU A 30 8.08 6.70 22.38
C LEU A 30 8.39 6.27 23.81
N ARG A 31 9.33 5.33 23.99
CA ARG A 31 9.74 4.82 25.31
C ARG A 31 10.68 5.76 26.06
N ASN A 32 11.51 6.52 25.34
CA ASN A 32 12.46 7.46 25.91
C ASN A 32 12.46 8.78 25.10
N PRO A 33 11.81 9.84 25.59
CA PRO A 33 11.78 11.13 24.90
C PRO A 33 13.16 11.76 24.69
N LEU A 34 14.15 11.45 25.54
CA LEU A 34 15.53 11.91 25.39
C LEU A 34 16.26 11.17 24.25
N ALA A 35 15.79 9.98 23.85
CA ALA A 35 16.31 9.29 22.67
C ALA A 35 16.08 10.12 21.39
N ARG A 36 15.09 11.04 21.37
CA ARG A 36 14.89 12.01 20.27
C ARG A 36 16.12 12.86 20.01
N LEU A 37 16.93 13.14 21.02
CA LEU A 37 18.10 14.01 20.90
C LEU A 37 19.32 13.25 20.33
N ARG A 38 19.36 11.93 20.51
CA ARG A 38 20.51 11.09 20.17
C ARG A 38 20.90 11.13 18.68
N PRO A 39 19.96 11.11 17.70
CA PRO A 39 20.30 11.22 16.29
C PRO A 39 20.97 12.55 15.93
N TYR A 40 20.57 13.65 16.58
CA TYR A 40 21.07 15.00 16.28
C TYR A 40 22.54 15.20 16.65
N PHE A 41 23.08 14.42 17.58
CA PHE A 41 24.47 14.51 18.03
C PHE A 41 25.39 13.46 17.40
N THR A 42 25.00 12.87 16.27
CA THR A 42 25.84 11.91 15.54
C THR A 42 26.67 12.60 14.46
N ARG A 43 27.88 12.07 14.20
CA ARG A 43 28.69 12.45 13.03
C ARG A 43 27.92 12.28 11.71
N GLY A 44 27.04 11.28 11.66
CA GLY A 44 26.16 11.04 10.52
C GLY A 44 25.20 12.19 10.25
N MET A 45 24.59 12.76 11.29
CA MET A 45 23.67 13.89 11.16
C MET A 45 24.39 15.16 10.72
N LEU A 46 25.59 15.46 11.24
CA LEU A 46 26.38 16.59 10.75
C LEU A 46 26.73 16.44 9.26
N ALA A 47 27.12 15.24 8.82
CA ALA A 47 27.38 14.95 7.42
C ALA A 47 26.11 14.97 6.55
N ALA A 48 24.96 14.61 7.11
CA ALA A 48 23.66 14.67 6.45
C ALA A 48 23.19 16.12 6.31
N SER A 49 23.35 16.97 7.34
CA SER A 49 23.06 18.40 7.30
C SER A 49 23.93 19.12 6.26
N PHE A 50 25.24 18.82 6.22
CA PHE A 50 26.12 19.39 5.20
C PHE A 50 25.68 18.95 3.79
N ARG A 51 25.39 17.66 3.59
CA ARG A 51 24.84 17.15 2.32
C ARG A 51 23.50 17.78 1.96
N ALA A 52 22.61 18.00 2.93
CA ALA A 52 21.31 18.62 2.69
C ALA A 52 21.47 20.06 2.19
N VAL A 53 22.37 20.84 2.81
CA VAL A 53 22.67 22.22 2.38
C VAL A 53 23.31 22.22 0.98
N THR A 54 24.24 21.32 0.70
CA THR A 54 24.93 21.27 -0.61
C THR A 54 24.13 20.60 -1.72
N SER A 55 23.12 19.80 -1.37
CA SER A 55 22.26 19.06 -2.31
C SER A 55 20.85 19.67 -2.44
N GLN A 56 20.64 20.88 -1.92
CA GLN A 56 19.47 21.70 -2.24
C GLN A 56 19.52 22.12 -3.72
N SER A 57 19.19 21.17 -4.60
CA SER A 57 18.85 21.49 -5.97
C SER A 57 17.44 22.08 -6.00
N GLY A 58 17.15 23.02 -6.90
CA GLY A 58 15.82 23.61 -7.10
C GLY A 58 14.75 22.65 -7.63
N ALA A 59 14.90 21.34 -7.38
CA ALA A 59 13.90 20.34 -7.66
C ALA A 59 12.68 20.53 -6.73
N ALA A 60 11.49 20.23 -7.24
CA ALA A 60 10.27 20.29 -6.44
C ALA A 60 10.41 19.38 -5.20
N PRO A 61 10.00 19.84 -4.01
CA PRO A 61 10.11 19.06 -2.79
C PRO A 61 9.28 17.79 -2.93
N TYR A 62 9.83 16.63 -2.52
CA TYR A 62 9.12 15.36 -2.61
C TYR A 62 7.87 15.31 -1.72
N PHE A 63 7.92 15.98 -0.56
CA PHE A 63 6.79 16.16 0.35
C PHE A 63 6.47 17.65 0.54
N LEU A 64 5.19 17.97 0.54
CA LEU A 64 4.66 19.30 0.86
C LEU A 64 4.73 19.54 2.38
N PRO A 65 4.61 20.79 2.86
CA PRO A 65 4.51 21.08 4.31
C PRO A 65 3.35 20.37 5.01
N SER A 66 2.31 19.99 4.26
CA SER A 66 1.19 19.16 4.73
C SER A 66 1.55 17.68 4.94
N GLY A 67 2.77 17.26 4.58
CA GLY A 67 3.20 15.86 4.57
C GLY A 67 2.76 15.06 3.36
N GLN A 68 1.91 15.62 2.49
CA GLN A 68 1.50 14.97 1.24
C GLN A 68 2.65 14.90 0.24
N SER A 69 2.71 13.84 -0.56
CA SER A 69 3.65 13.79 -1.68
C SER A 69 3.33 14.83 -2.74
N SER A 70 4.36 15.44 -3.31
CA SER A 70 4.22 16.48 -4.33
C SER A 70 3.85 15.90 -5.69
N ARG A 71 2.81 16.46 -6.31
CA ARG A 71 2.42 16.17 -7.70
C ARG A 71 3.57 16.43 -8.66
N ASP A 72 4.29 17.54 -8.49
CA ASP A 72 5.39 17.91 -9.37
C ASP A 72 6.53 16.89 -9.32
N SER A 73 6.79 16.31 -8.14
CA SER A 73 7.80 15.26 -7.99
C SER A 73 7.40 13.98 -8.73
N PHE A 74 6.13 13.58 -8.68
CA PHE A 74 5.62 12.45 -9.45
C PHE A 74 5.61 12.73 -10.96
N GLU A 75 5.26 13.94 -11.39
CA GLU A 75 5.34 14.34 -12.80
C GLU A 75 6.78 14.31 -13.33
N GLN A 76 7.74 14.82 -12.56
CA GLN A 76 9.16 14.73 -12.93
C GLN A 76 9.63 13.28 -13.00
N TRP A 77 9.18 12.42 -12.09
CA TRP A 77 9.54 11.00 -12.11
C TRP A 77 8.94 10.28 -13.33
N ARG A 78 7.68 10.56 -13.67
CA ARG A 78 7.03 10.07 -14.89
C ARG A 78 7.81 10.48 -16.15
N LEU A 79 8.20 11.76 -16.26
CA LEU A 79 8.98 12.26 -17.38
C LEU A 79 10.36 11.58 -17.48
N ARG A 80 11.09 11.47 -16.35
CA ARG A 80 12.39 10.76 -16.30
C ARG A 80 12.26 9.27 -16.64
N SER A 81 11.13 8.66 -16.30
CA SER A 81 10.83 7.27 -16.63
C SER A 81 10.37 7.08 -18.08
N GLN A 82 10.19 8.16 -18.85
CA GLN A 82 9.64 8.14 -20.21
C GLN A 82 8.20 7.59 -20.28
N GLY A 83 7.36 8.03 -19.33
CA GLY A 83 5.94 7.72 -19.30
C GLY A 83 5.53 6.74 -18.20
N HIS A 84 4.21 6.54 -18.06
CA HIS A 84 3.63 5.73 -16.99
C HIS A 84 4.04 4.25 -17.09
N LEU A 85 4.03 3.65 -18.28
CA LEU A 85 4.31 2.20 -18.39
C LEU A 85 5.65 1.77 -17.77
N ASN A 86 6.71 2.55 -18.00
CA ASN A 86 8.03 2.26 -17.42
C ASN A 86 8.04 2.48 -15.90
N LEU A 87 7.33 3.51 -15.43
CA LEU A 87 7.16 3.77 -14.00
C LEU A 87 6.42 2.62 -13.29
N PHE A 88 5.34 2.12 -13.90
CA PHE A 88 4.60 0.95 -13.43
C PHE A 88 5.46 -0.32 -13.43
N ALA A 89 6.21 -0.57 -14.51
CA ALA A 89 7.13 -1.70 -14.58
C ALA A 89 8.22 -1.63 -13.50
N PHE A 90 8.76 -0.43 -13.26
CA PHE A 90 9.74 -0.20 -12.19
C PHE A 90 9.12 -0.44 -10.80
N SER A 91 7.92 0.10 -10.54
CA SER A 91 7.21 -0.08 -9.27
C SER A 91 6.91 -1.55 -8.98
N GLY A 92 6.42 -2.30 -9.97
CA GLY A 92 6.21 -3.75 -9.86
C GLY A 92 7.52 -4.52 -9.59
N GLN A 93 8.61 -4.16 -10.27
CA GLN A 93 9.93 -4.73 -9.99
C GLN A 93 10.40 -4.43 -8.56
N GLN A 94 10.21 -3.20 -8.07
CA GLN A 94 10.59 -2.82 -6.70
C GLN A 94 9.77 -3.57 -5.66
N THR A 95 8.48 -3.82 -5.89
CA THR A 95 7.65 -4.68 -5.04
C THR A 95 8.31 -6.05 -4.83
N VAL A 96 8.67 -6.73 -5.91
CA VAL A 96 9.31 -8.06 -5.84
C VAL A 96 10.67 -7.99 -5.14
N ILE A 97 11.43 -6.92 -5.35
CA ILE A 97 12.77 -6.76 -4.76
C ILE A 97 12.71 -6.43 -3.27
N ARG A 98 11.77 -5.59 -2.84
CA ARG A 98 11.78 -5.03 -1.49
C ARG A 98 10.89 -5.79 -0.51
N LEU A 99 9.78 -6.35 -0.99
CA LEU A 99 8.70 -6.84 -0.12
C LEU A 99 8.62 -8.36 -0.02
N LEU A 100 9.53 -9.08 -0.69
CA LEU A 100 9.78 -10.48 -0.40
C LEU A 100 10.98 -10.62 0.54
N PRO A 101 10.87 -11.43 1.61
CA PRO A 101 12.01 -11.76 2.44
C PRO A 101 13.06 -12.51 1.63
N LYS A 102 14.28 -12.58 2.17
CA LYS A 102 15.40 -13.29 1.53
C LYS A 102 15.37 -14.81 1.74
N THR A 103 14.44 -15.29 2.55
CA THR A 103 14.30 -16.69 2.99
C THR A 103 13.40 -17.51 2.07
N ASP A 104 13.52 -18.85 2.15
CA ASP A 104 12.65 -19.78 1.42
C ASP A 104 11.18 -19.69 1.87
N SER A 105 10.92 -19.43 3.17
CA SER A 105 9.59 -19.01 3.66
C SER A 105 9.32 -17.58 3.24
N GLN A 106 8.51 -17.40 2.18
CA GLN A 106 8.25 -16.07 1.60
C GLN A 106 7.22 -15.24 2.36
N PHE A 107 6.23 -15.86 3.02
CA PHE A 107 5.20 -15.11 3.73
C PHE A 107 4.54 -15.94 4.84
N GLU A 108 4.59 -15.45 6.08
CA GLU A 108 3.92 -16.08 7.23
C GLU A 108 3.34 -14.99 8.14
N PHE A 109 2.19 -15.23 8.77
CA PHE A 109 1.63 -14.30 9.77
C PHE A 109 2.23 -14.49 11.16
N GLN A 110 2.96 -15.58 11.38
CA GLN A 110 3.61 -15.88 12.65
C GLN A 110 4.82 -16.79 12.40
N ARG A 111 6.00 -16.36 12.87
CA ARG A 111 7.19 -17.24 12.90
C ARG A 111 7.09 -18.19 14.07
N ALA A 112 7.72 -19.36 13.97
CA ALA A 112 7.79 -20.31 15.09
C ALA A 112 8.36 -19.64 16.35
N GLY A 113 7.58 -19.63 17.43
CA GLY A 113 7.93 -18.97 18.70
C GLY A 113 7.90 -17.43 18.67
N GLY A 114 7.55 -16.81 17.55
CA GLY A 114 7.41 -15.36 17.39
C GLY A 114 5.97 -14.87 17.56
N PRO A 115 5.76 -13.54 17.64
CA PRO A 115 4.43 -12.97 17.75
C PRO A 115 3.65 -13.12 16.43
N SER A 116 2.34 -13.28 16.53
CA SER A 116 1.42 -13.28 15.38
C SER A 116 1.08 -11.85 14.98
N THR A 117 1.25 -11.49 13.71
CA THR A 117 0.88 -10.17 13.18
C THR A 117 -0.64 -9.97 13.16
N LEU A 118 -1.41 -11.05 13.03
CA LEU A 118 -2.87 -11.02 13.18
C LEU A 118 -3.29 -10.79 14.64
N GLU A 119 -2.54 -11.33 15.61
CA GLU A 119 -2.78 -11.05 17.03
C GLU A 119 -2.43 -9.60 17.38
N GLN A 120 -1.29 -9.09 16.90
CA GLN A 120 -0.92 -7.68 17.09
C GLN A 120 -1.99 -6.72 16.55
N PHE A 121 -2.61 -7.06 15.42
CA PHE A 121 -3.74 -6.29 14.90
C PHE A 121 -4.97 -6.36 15.82
N ARG A 122 -5.26 -7.52 16.42
CA ARG A 122 -6.30 -7.63 17.46
C ARG A 122 -5.96 -6.80 18.70
N GLU A 123 -4.71 -6.81 19.14
CA GLU A 123 -4.25 -5.99 20.28
C GLU A 123 -4.41 -4.50 20.00
N LEU A 124 -4.18 -4.04 18.76
CA LEU A 124 -4.43 -2.66 18.34
C LEU A 124 -5.91 -2.28 18.44
N LEU A 125 -6.82 -3.18 18.05
CA LEU A 125 -8.27 -2.97 18.18
C LEU A 125 -8.68 -2.87 19.66
N GLN A 126 -8.19 -3.79 20.50
CA GLN A 126 -8.46 -3.77 21.93
C GLN A 126 -7.90 -2.49 22.59
N PHE A 127 -6.73 -2.02 22.15
CA PHE A 127 -6.19 -0.74 22.59
C PHE A 127 -7.11 0.42 22.21
N GLY A 128 -7.61 0.47 20.96
CA GLY A 128 -8.55 1.48 20.53
C GLY A 128 -9.82 1.51 21.36
N GLU A 129 -10.40 0.35 21.66
CA GLU A 129 -11.59 0.23 22.50
C GLU A 129 -11.35 0.72 23.93
N ARG A 130 -10.25 0.29 24.57
CA ARG A 130 -9.88 0.74 25.94
C ARG A 130 -9.68 2.24 26.03
N GLU A 131 -9.10 2.85 25.00
CA GLU A 131 -8.77 4.28 24.95
C GLU A 131 -9.89 5.16 24.36
N GLY A 132 -11.02 4.57 23.96
CA GLY A 132 -12.13 5.28 23.31
C GLY A 132 -11.74 5.92 21.98
N ILE A 133 -10.88 5.27 21.20
CA ILE A 133 -10.43 5.68 19.87
C ILE A 133 -11.22 4.91 18.82
N GLU A 134 -11.94 5.62 17.95
CA GLU A 134 -12.56 5.02 16.78
C GLU A 134 -11.49 4.67 15.73
N LEU A 135 -11.43 3.41 15.30
CA LEU A 135 -10.41 2.92 14.37
C LEU A 135 -11.05 2.58 13.01
N ARG A 136 -10.65 3.29 11.96
CA ARG A 136 -11.06 2.98 10.58
C ARG A 136 -9.86 2.48 9.79
N PHE A 137 -9.87 1.20 9.48
CA PHE A 137 -8.86 0.56 8.65
C PHE A 137 -9.32 0.51 7.20
N PHE A 138 -8.37 0.57 6.27
CA PHE A 138 -8.67 0.33 4.87
C PHE A 138 -7.54 -0.37 4.12
N PHE A 139 -7.91 -1.13 3.10
CA PHE A 139 -6.99 -1.61 2.07
C PHE A 139 -6.93 -0.56 0.96
N SER A 140 -5.73 -0.06 0.66
CA SER A 140 -5.51 1.00 -0.33
C SER A 140 -6.02 0.61 -1.73
N PRO A 141 -6.54 1.58 -2.52
CA PRO A 141 -6.92 1.38 -3.92
C PRO A 141 -5.68 1.38 -4.84
N TYR A 142 -4.81 0.40 -4.68
CA TYR A 142 -3.69 0.23 -5.60
C TYR A 142 -4.21 -0.05 -7.01
N HIS A 143 -3.37 0.27 -8.00
CA HIS A 143 -3.72 -0.06 -9.37
C HIS A 143 -3.74 -1.59 -9.55
N ALA A 144 -4.57 -2.10 -10.47
CA ALA A 144 -4.68 -3.52 -10.83
C ALA A 144 -3.32 -4.14 -11.16
N TRP A 145 -2.38 -3.34 -11.68
CA TRP A 145 -1.00 -3.75 -11.91
C TRP A 145 -0.30 -4.28 -10.65
N GLN A 146 -0.51 -3.64 -9.50
CA GLN A 146 0.07 -4.07 -8.23
C GLN A 146 -0.57 -5.35 -7.71
N TYR A 147 -1.90 -5.49 -7.86
CA TYR A 147 -2.60 -6.72 -7.50
C TYR A 147 -2.20 -7.90 -8.40
N GLU A 148 -2.03 -7.68 -9.70
CA GLU A 148 -1.47 -8.68 -10.61
C GLU A 148 -0.01 -9.00 -10.27
N THR A 149 0.79 -8.01 -9.85
CA THR A 149 2.16 -8.24 -9.39
C THR A 149 2.16 -9.17 -8.18
N LEU A 150 1.31 -8.90 -7.18
CA LEU A 150 1.13 -9.74 -6.00
C LEU A 150 0.68 -11.16 -6.38
N ALA A 151 -0.26 -11.28 -7.33
CA ALA A 151 -0.73 -12.57 -7.79
C ALA A 151 0.34 -13.37 -8.54
N ALA A 152 1.12 -12.73 -9.40
CA ALA A 152 2.25 -13.33 -10.11
C ALA A 152 3.40 -13.75 -9.16
N MET A 153 3.48 -13.16 -7.97
CA MET A 153 4.38 -13.61 -6.89
C MET A 153 3.85 -14.86 -6.16
N GLY A 154 2.66 -15.36 -6.50
CA GLY A 154 2.03 -16.49 -5.83
C GLY A 154 1.34 -16.13 -4.50
N LEU A 155 1.19 -14.85 -4.18
CA LEU A 155 0.68 -14.38 -2.89
C LEU A 155 -0.83 -14.14 -2.87
N TRP A 156 -1.54 -14.31 -3.99
CA TRP A 156 -2.98 -14.03 -4.07
C TRP A 156 -3.81 -14.79 -3.02
N PRO A 157 -3.63 -16.12 -2.82
CA PRO A 157 -4.38 -16.83 -1.79
C PRO A 157 -4.09 -16.33 -0.38
N THR A 158 -2.82 -15.99 -0.08
CA THR A 158 -2.40 -15.44 1.22
C THR A 158 -3.00 -14.05 1.45
N PHE A 159 -3.08 -13.23 0.40
CA PHE A 159 -3.71 -11.91 0.45
C PHE A 159 -5.22 -12.00 0.73
N GLU A 160 -5.92 -12.91 0.07
CA GLU A 160 -7.35 -13.13 0.35
C GLU A 160 -7.58 -13.68 1.76
N TYR A 161 -6.77 -14.64 2.19
CA TYR A 161 -6.82 -15.17 3.55
C TYR A 161 -6.59 -14.05 4.58
N TRP A 162 -5.61 -13.18 4.36
CA TRP A 162 -5.39 -12.01 5.22
C TRP A 162 -6.62 -11.13 5.34
N LYS A 163 -7.26 -10.76 4.21
CA LYS A 163 -8.48 -9.94 4.20
C LYS A 163 -9.62 -10.62 4.96
N GLN A 164 -9.81 -11.93 4.79
CA GLN A 164 -10.78 -12.73 5.54
C GLN A 164 -10.52 -12.68 7.05
N GLN A 165 -9.28 -12.89 7.47
CA GLN A 165 -8.92 -12.87 8.89
C GLN A 165 -9.15 -11.49 9.49
N LEU A 166 -8.71 -10.42 8.83
CA LEU A 166 -8.90 -9.07 9.35
C LEU A 166 -10.38 -8.68 9.45
N ALA A 167 -11.21 -9.02 8.45
CA ALA A 167 -12.64 -8.76 8.52
C ALA A 167 -13.29 -9.47 9.71
N ARG A 168 -12.95 -10.74 9.94
CA ARG A 168 -13.44 -11.53 11.07
C ARG A 168 -12.94 -10.98 12.41
N ILE A 169 -11.69 -10.53 12.48
CA ILE A 169 -11.10 -9.92 13.69
C ILE A 169 -11.75 -8.57 14.02
N VAL A 170 -12.04 -7.71 13.03
CA VAL A 170 -12.64 -6.38 13.25
C VAL A 170 -14.12 -6.46 13.62
N THR A 171 -14.87 -7.42 13.09
CA THR A 171 -16.33 -7.54 13.24
C THR A 171 -16.87 -7.38 14.67
N PRO A 172 -16.28 -8.00 15.73
CA PRO A 172 -16.80 -7.84 17.10
C PRO A 172 -16.54 -6.46 17.72
N PHE A 173 -15.71 -5.59 17.13
CA PHE A 173 -15.36 -4.29 17.71
C PHE A 173 -16.27 -3.18 17.17
N ALA A 174 -17.23 -2.73 18.00
CA ALA A 174 -18.20 -1.70 17.61
C ALA A 174 -17.55 -0.35 17.23
N GLY A 175 -16.42 -0.01 17.84
CA GLY A 175 -15.63 1.19 17.56
C GLY A 175 -14.69 1.07 16.36
N ALA A 176 -14.76 -0.01 15.58
CA ALA A 176 -13.87 -0.26 14.46
C ALA A 176 -14.60 -0.54 13.14
N ALA A 177 -13.93 -0.22 12.03
CA ALA A 177 -14.39 -0.56 10.69
C ALA A 177 -13.21 -0.93 9.80
N LEU A 178 -13.43 -1.87 8.88
CA LEU A 178 -12.48 -2.24 7.84
C LEU A 178 -13.12 -2.01 6.47
N TRP A 179 -12.42 -1.30 5.60
CA TRP A 179 -12.87 -0.98 4.24
C TRP A 179 -11.93 -1.59 3.20
N ASP A 180 -12.50 -2.09 2.12
CA ASP A 180 -11.75 -2.70 1.04
C ASP A 180 -11.91 -1.90 -0.24
N PHE A 181 -10.83 -1.24 -0.65
CA PHE A 181 -10.72 -0.60 -1.95
C PHE A 181 -9.86 -1.40 -2.92
N ALA A 182 -9.39 -2.60 -2.53
CA ALA A 182 -8.54 -3.43 -3.35
C ALA A 182 -9.35 -4.25 -4.35
N ASP A 183 -9.48 -3.69 -5.55
CA ASP A 183 -10.43 -4.14 -6.55
C ASP A 183 -9.95 -3.96 -8.01
N TYR A 184 -10.73 -4.41 -8.99
CA TYR A 184 -10.51 -4.34 -10.44
C TYR A 184 -11.62 -3.53 -11.15
N GLY A 185 -11.95 -2.35 -10.61
CA GLY A 185 -12.95 -1.45 -11.19
C GLY A 185 -12.34 -0.32 -12.01
N ALA A 186 -13.16 0.55 -12.59
CA ALA A 186 -12.70 1.66 -13.44
C ALA A 186 -11.71 2.62 -12.74
N VAL A 187 -11.76 2.71 -11.40
CA VAL A 187 -10.86 3.54 -10.59
C VAL A 187 -9.49 2.89 -10.41
N THR A 188 -9.45 1.58 -10.14
CA THR A 188 -8.21 0.84 -9.86
C THR A 188 -7.63 0.17 -11.10
N ALA A 189 -8.37 0.08 -12.20
CA ALA A 189 -7.95 -0.52 -13.47
C ALA A 189 -7.92 0.52 -14.61
N GLU A 190 -7.52 1.75 -14.29
CA GLU A 190 -7.29 2.80 -15.29
C GLU A 190 -6.31 2.31 -16.37
N ALA A 191 -6.55 2.64 -17.63
CA ALA A 191 -5.64 2.22 -18.70
C ALA A 191 -4.26 2.88 -18.52
N VAL A 192 -3.21 2.08 -18.41
CA VAL A 192 -1.82 2.59 -18.36
C VAL A 192 -1.42 3.08 -19.76
N PRO A 193 -1.00 4.34 -19.93
CA PRO A 193 -0.53 4.86 -21.21
C PRO A 193 0.58 4.01 -21.83
N ALA A 194 0.60 3.96 -23.16
CA ALA A 194 1.55 3.14 -23.91
C ALA A 194 3.02 3.55 -23.67
N ARG A 195 3.94 2.67 -24.05
CA ARG A 195 5.38 2.94 -23.91
C ARG A 195 5.77 4.22 -24.63
N GLY A 196 6.46 5.12 -23.93
CA GLY A 196 6.94 6.38 -24.49
C GLY A 196 5.87 7.48 -24.56
N ASP A 197 4.61 7.20 -24.20
CA ASP A 197 3.60 8.23 -24.07
C ASP A 197 3.85 9.06 -22.80
N ILE A 198 4.34 10.28 -23.04
CA ILE A 198 4.57 11.30 -22.01
C ILE A 198 3.51 12.41 -22.03
N GLY A 199 2.55 12.35 -22.96
CA GLY A 199 1.50 13.36 -23.11
C GLY A 199 0.28 13.06 -22.24
N VAL A 200 -0.05 11.79 -22.08
CA VAL A 200 -1.20 11.35 -21.27
C VAL A 200 -0.83 11.26 -19.79
N ARG A 201 -1.67 11.84 -18.95
CA ARG A 201 -1.61 11.73 -17.49
C ARG A 201 -2.74 10.84 -17.00
N MET A 202 -2.42 9.92 -16.10
CA MET A 202 -3.42 9.14 -15.37
C MET A 202 -4.11 10.00 -14.32
N ARG A 203 -5.40 9.76 -14.10
CA ARG A 203 -6.26 10.51 -13.16
C ARG A 203 -6.13 9.98 -11.73
N TRP A 204 -6.06 8.65 -11.57
CA TRP A 204 -6.25 8.01 -10.27
C TRP A 204 -4.95 7.59 -9.60
N THR A 205 -3.95 7.22 -10.39
CA THR A 205 -2.69 6.68 -9.85
C THR A 205 -1.46 7.26 -10.53
N TRP A 206 -0.41 7.51 -9.77
CA TRP A 206 0.91 7.89 -10.27
C TRP A 206 1.65 6.69 -10.84
N ASP A 207 1.62 5.57 -10.11
CA ASP A 207 2.20 4.28 -10.45
C ASP A 207 1.33 3.13 -9.93
N GLY A 208 1.87 1.91 -9.87
CA GLY A 208 1.12 0.75 -9.37
C GLY A 208 0.63 0.87 -7.91
N GLN A 209 1.31 1.65 -7.06
CA GLN A 209 1.14 1.67 -5.61
C GLN A 209 0.68 3.02 -5.06
N HIS A 210 1.01 4.12 -5.73
CA HIS A 210 0.78 5.48 -5.26
C HIS A 210 -0.41 6.10 -5.99
N TYR A 211 -1.47 6.41 -5.25
CA TYR A 211 -2.67 7.07 -5.77
C TYR A 211 -2.59 8.59 -5.70
N THR A 212 -3.37 9.27 -6.56
CA THR A 212 -3.46 10.72 -6.61
C THR A 212 -4.28 11.27 -5.43
N PRO A 213 -4.11 12.55 -5.05
CA PRO A 213 -5.00 13.21 -4.08
C PRO A 213 -6.48 13.05 -4.42
N GLU A 214 -6.84 13.11 -5.71
CA GLU A 214 -8.21 12.92 -6.18
C GLU A 214 -8.77 11.55 -5.80
N LEU A 215 -7.98 10.47 -5.96
CA LEU A 215 -8.39 9.14 -5.50
C LEU A 215 -8.41 9.06 -3.97
N GLY A 216 -7.48 9.73 -3.28
CA GLY A 216 -7.48 9.83 -1.82
C GLY A 216 -8.74 10.50 -1.27
N ASP A 217 -9.26 11.53 -1.94
CA ASP A 217 -10.50 12.21 -1.57
C ASP A 217 -11.71 11.29 -1.74
N LEU A 218 -11.77 10.47 -2.80
CA LEU A 218 -12.82 9.47 -2.99
C LEU A 218 -12.81 8.39 -1.90
N VAL A 219 -11.62 7.93 -1.48
CA VAL A 219 -11.47 6.97 -0.37
C VAL A 219 -11.98 7.57 0.94
N GLN A 220 -11.59 8.81 1.25
CA GLN A 220 -12.04 9.51 2.45
C GLN A 220 -13.54 9.76 2.42
N ASP A 221 -14.08 10.21 1.29
CA ASP A 221 -15.51 10.46 1.12
C ASP A 221 -16.32 9.20 1.38
N ARG A 222 -15.93 8.09 0.75
CA ARG A 222 -16.56 6.78 0.91
C ARG A 222 -16.55 6.27 2.35
N MET A 223 -15.42 6.37 3.04
CA MET A 223 -15.33 5.93 4.44
C MET A 223 -16.02 6.88 5.42
N SER A 224 -16.13 8.16 5.07
CA SER A 224 -16.75 9.18 5.93
C SER A 224 -18.28 9.13 5.87
N GLY A 225 -18.84 8.67 4.74
CA GLY A 225 -20.28 8.69 4.46
C GLY A 225 -20.81 10.12 4.25
N LEU A 226 -19.93 11.10 4.03
CA LEU A 226 -20.31 12.49 3.83
C LEU A 226 -20.81 12.76 2.40
N HIS A 227 -20.52 11.87 1.44
CA HIS A 227 -20.97 11.94 0.05
C HIS A 227 -20.71 13.32 -0.61
N THR A 228 -19.55 13.88 -0.32
CA THR A 228 -19.02 15.14 -0.83
C THR A 228 -18.43 15.03 -2.23
N ALA A 229 -18.15 13.82 -2.71
CA ALA A 229 -17.65 13.63 -4.06
C ALA A 229 -18.74 13.96 -5.09
N PRO A 230 -18.42 14.72 -6.15
CA PRO A 230 -19.38 15.04 -7.21
C PRO A 230 -19.73 13.84 -8.10
N GLU A 231 -18.94 12.76 -8.03
CA GLU A 231 -19.06 11.58 -8.88
C GLU A 231 -19.67 10.41 -8.08
N ALA A 232 -20.75 9.81 -8.60
CA ALA A 232 -21.34 8.62 -8.02
C ALA A 232 -20.36 7.44 -8.17
N LEU A 233 -19.74 7.04 -7.07
CA LEU A 233 -18.84 5.89 -7.06
C LEU A 233 -19.63 4.59 -7.19
N PRO A 234 -19.09 3.59 -7.92
CA PRO A 234 -19.73 2.28 -7.96
C PRO A 234 -19.87 1.68 -6.57
N GLU A 235 -20.98 0.98 -6.31
CA GLU A 235 -21.24 0.38 -4.99
C GLU A 235 -20.16 -0.61 -4.53
N TYR A 236 -19.43 -1.22 -5.48
CA TYR A 236 -18.33 -2.12 -5.19
C TYR A 236 -17.01 -1.40 -4.82
N PHE A 237 -16.90 -0.08 -5.04
CA PHE A 237 -15.68 0.66 -4.71
C PHE A 237 -15.72 1.08 -3.24
N GLY A 238 -14.83 0.52 -2.41
CA GLY A 238 -14.81 0.77 -0.97
C GLY A 238 -15.93 0.05 -0.25
N VAL A 239 -15.82 -1.28 -0.12
CA VAL A 239 -16.79 -2.12 0.60
C VAL A 239 -16.39 -2.21 2.06
N ARG A 240 -17.33 -1.93 2.98
CA ARG A 240 -17.12 -2.18 4.41
C ARG A 240 -17.19 -3.69 4.66
N LEU A 241 -16.09 -4.28 5.11
CA LEU A 241 -16.00 -5.71 5.36
C LEU A 241 -16.52 -6.10 6.74
N SER A 242 -17.15 -7.27 6.82
CA SER A 242 -17.54 -7.98 8.04
C SER A 242 -17.31 -9.48 7.86
N ALA A 243 -17.43 -10.23 8.95
CA ALA A 243 -17.41 -11.69 8.91
C ALA A 243 -18.49 -12.26 7.98
N ASP A 244 -19.63 -11.56 7.84
CA ASP A 244 -20.79 -12.02 7.07
C ASP A 244 -20.64 -11.82 5.56
N ASN A 245 -19.90 -10.78 5.14
CA ASN A 245 -19.83 -10.41 3.71
C ASN A 245 -18.47 -10.70 3.05
N VAL A 246 -17.40 -10.93 3.82
CA VAL A 246 -16.04 -10.96 3.27
C VAL A 246 -15.85 -12.06 2.23
N ASP A 247 -16.45 -13.23 2.44
CA ASP A 247 -16.28 -14.36 1.52
C ASP A 247 -16.99 -14.12 0.17
N ALA A 248 -18.19 -13.54 0.20
CA ALA A 248 -18.91 -13.16 -1.01
C ALA A 248 -18.22 -11.99 -1.75
N HIS A 249 -17.71 -11.00 -1.01
CA HIS A 249 -16.98 -9.88 -1.58
C HIS A 249 -15.70 -10.34 -2.28
N LEU A 250 -14.90 -11.22 -1.66
CA LEU A 250 -13.69 -11.75 -2.28
C LEU A 250 -13.97 -12.59 -3.52
N LEU A 251 -15.08 -13.34 -3.57
CA LEU A 251 -15.52 -14.01 -4.78
C LEU A 251 -15.77 -13.02 -5.92
N ALA A 252 -16.50 -11.93 -5.65
CA ALA A 252 -16.77 -10.89 -6.65
C ALA A 252 -15.48 -10.18 -7.12
N VAL A 253 -14.49 -9.99 -6.24
CA VAL A 253 -13.16 -9.47 -6.62
C VAL A 253 -12.42 -10.45 -7.54
N ARG A 254 -12.49 -11.77 -7.28
CA ARG A 254 -11.88 -12.79 -8.17
C ARG A 254 -12.50 -12.79 -9.56
N GLU A 255 -13.82 -12.69 -9.65
CA GLU A 255 -14.53 -12.64 -10.93
C GLU A 255 -14.11 -11.41 -11.75
N ARG A 256 -14.04 -10.24 -11.12
CA ARG A 256 -13.59 -9.01 -11.79
C ARG A 256 -12.11 -9.03 -12.14
N ARG A 257 -11.28 -9.68 -11.32
CA ARG A 257 -9.89 -9.98 -11.68
C ARG A 257 -9.81 -10.83 -12.94
N GLN A 258 -10.64 -11.87 -13.06
CA GLN A 258 -10.68 -12.71 -14.26
C GLN A 258 -11.10 -11.90 -15.48
N GLN A 259 -12.14 -11.07 -15.35
CA GLN A 259 -12.59 -10.16 -16.41
C GLN A 259 -11.48 -9.19 -16.85
N TYR A 260 -10.78 -8.58 -15.88
CA TYR A 260 -9.62 -7.72 -16.15
C TYR A 260 -8.54 -8.49 -16.91
N ARG A 261 -8.21 -9.71 -16.51
CA ARG A 261 -7.19 -10.52 -17.19
C ARG A 261 -7.58 -10.86 -18.63
N THR A 262 -8.86 -11.14 -18.88
CA THR A 262 -9.39 -11.37 -20.23
C THR A 262 -9.37 -10.09 -21.09
N ALA A 263 -9.68 -8.93 -20.50
CA ALA A 263 -9.72 -7.65 -21.21
C ALA A 263 -8.32 -7.04 -21.45
N HIS A 264 -7.33 -7.36 -20.60
CA HIS A 264 -5.99 -6.76 -20.63
C HIS A 264 -4.85 -7.80 -20.74
N PRO A 265 -4.89 -8.75 -21.69
CA PRO A 265 -3.93 -9.85 -21.75
C PRO A 265 -2.48 -9.39 -21.93
N THR A 266 -2.25 -8.31 -22.69
CA THR A 266 -0.91 -7.74 -22.90
C THR A 266 -0.31 -7.16 -21.62
N THR A 267 -1.10 -6.42 -20.84
CA THR A 267 -0.67 -5.85 -19.55
C THR A 267 -0.34 -6.95 -18.57
N VAL A 268 -1.21 -7.96 -18.47
CA VAL A 268 -1.01 -9.13 -17.61
C VAL A 268 0.27 -9.88 -17.96
N ALA A 269 0.48 -10.20 -19.24
CA ALA A 269 1.70 -10.87 -19.69
C ALA A 269 2.96 -10.06 -19.37
N MET A 270 2.88 -8.72 -19.42
CA MET A 270 3.99 -7.85 -19.05
C MET A 270 4.31 -7.95 -17.56
N VAL A 271 3.29 -7.87 -16.69
CA VAL A 271 3.43 -8.01 -15.24
C VAL A 271 4.02 -9.38 -14.89
N ASP A 272 3.42 -10.46 -15.41
CA ASP A 272 3.88 -11.84 -15.20
C ASP A 272 5.36 -11.99 -15.61
N GLY A 273 5.73 -11.45 -16.77
CA GLY A 273 7.11 -11.47 -17.26
C GLY A 273 8.10 -10.65 -16.40
N ILE A 274 7.68 -9.50 -15.87
CA ILE A 274 8.51 -8.69 -14.96
C ILE A 274 8.77 -9.45 -13.66
N VAL A 275 7.72 -10.03 -13.07
CA VAL A 275 7.83 -10.78 -11.82
C VAL A 275 8.71 -12.01 -12.01
N ALA A 276 8.45 -12.83 -13.04
CA ALA A 276 9.24 -14.03 -13.32
C ALA A 276 10.74 -13.73 -13.48
N ARG A 277 11.11 -12.74 -14.31
CA ARG A 277 12.51 -12.33 -14.50
C ARG A 277 13.15 -11.79 -13.22
N THR A 278 12.37 -11.07 -12.40
CA THR A 278 12.89 -10.48 -11.16
C THR A 278 13.13 -11.55 -10.10
N LEU A 279 12.21 -12.52 -9.96
CA LEU A 279 12.39 -13.68 -9.08
C LEU A 279 13.58 -14.55 -9.51
N GLU A 280 13.74 -14.80 -10.82
CA GLU A 280 14.89 -15.54 -11.33
C GLU A 280 16.22 -14.85 -10.98
N LYS A 281 16.30 -13.53 -11.17
CA LYS A 281 17.49 -12.74 -10.79
C LYS A 281 17.75 -12.76 -9.28
N ARG A 282 16.71 -12.77 -8.45
CA ARG A 282 16.87 -12.88 -6.99
C ARG A 282 17.45 -14.22 -6.58
N ARG A 283 17.00 -15.33 -7.18
CA ARG A 283 17.51 -16.68 -6.86
C ARG A 283 18.98 -16.91 -7.21
N LYS A 284 19.53 -16.12 -8.15
CA LYS A 284 20.93 -16.19 -8.57
C LYS A 284 21.88 -15.35 -7.71
N LYS A 285 21.36 -14.58 -6.75
CA LYS A 285 22.13 -13.72 -5.84
C LYS A 285 22.15 -14.32 -4.45
#